data_AF-C7Q184-F1
#
_entry.id   AF-C7Q184-F1
#
_cell.length_a   1.000
_cell.length_b   1.000
_cell.length_c   1.000
_cell.angle_alpha   90.00
_cell.angle_beta   90.00
_cell.angle_gamma   90.00
#
_symmetry.space_group_name_H-M   'P 1'
#
loop_
_entity.id
_entity.type
_entity.pdbx_description
1 polymer ?
#
loop_
_entity_poly.entity_id
_entity_poly.type
_entity_poly.pdbx_seq_one_letter_code
_entity_poly.pdbx_strand_id
1 'polypeptide(L)'
;MTTLIQASAVRLITEGYLVSRATATLPATATGNIFTVSGGRILIVSLVGEVTTAVQNQACTVAIGYAPTVGTGSTTALGTASSVIAAPIGTHVGINPGSATVVDLATQAGVATPAGRFLVDAGSVTITTSATNTGSVKWDLIYVPYDVGAAVVAA
;
A
#
# COMPACT_ATOMS: atom_id res chain seq x y z
N MET A 1 -30.17 17.15 19.47
CA MET A 1 -28.72 16.97 19.63
C MET A 1 -28.09 17.01 18.26
N THR A 2 -27.35 18.05 17.92
CA THR A 2 -26.59 18.11 16.68
C THR A 2 -25.30 17.31 16.86
N THR A 3 -25.16 16.22 16.11
CA THR A 3 -23.87 15.52 16.01
C THR A 3 -22.95 16.38 15.16
N LEU A 4 -21.95 17.01 15.81
CA LEU A 4 -20.88 17.69 15.08
C LEU A 4 -20.12 16.66 14.23
N ILE A 5 -19.76 17.04 13.00
CA ILE A 5 -18.96 16.20 12.11
C ILE A 5 -17.60 15.95 12.77
N GLN A 6 -17.28 14.69 13.03
CA GLN A 6 -15.97 14.31 13.58
C GLN A 6 -14.88 14.36 12.49
N ALA A 7 -13.62 14.55 12.88
CA ALA A 7 -12.49 14.61 11.92
C ALA A 7 -12.39 13.36 11.02
N SER A 8 -12.69 12.17 11.56
CA SER A 8 -12.77 10.93 10.78
C SER A 8 -13.88 10.95 9.74
N ALA A 9 -15.02 11.57 10.06
CA ALA A 9 -16.13 11.75 9.13
C ALA A 9 -15.76 12.73 8.01
N VAL A 10 -14.95 13.77 8.28
CA VAL A 10 -14.42 14.66 7.23
C VAL A 10 -13.59 13.86 6.22
N ARG A 11 -12.60 13.08 6.67
CA ARG A 11 -11.77 12.24 5.77
C ARG A 11 -12.62 11.26 4.96
N LEU A 12 -13.61 10.63 5.60
CA LEU A 12 -14.51 9.70 4.92
C LEU A 12 -15.28 10.38 3.78
N ILE A 13 -15.75 11.61 4.00
CA ILE A 13 -16.53 12.37 3.03
C ILE A 13 -15.64 12.91 1.90
N THR A 14 -14.42 13.35 2.19
CA THR A 14 -13.55 14.00 1.20
C THR A 14 -12.68 13.02 0.42
N GLU A 15 -12.10 12.04 1.10
CA GLU A 15 -11.08 11.15 0.55
C GLU A 15 -11.55 9.69 0.43
N GLY A 16 -12.27 9.18 1.43
CA GLY A 16 -12.79 7.82 1.44
C GLY A 16 -12.48 7.02 2.72
N TYR A 17 -12.64 5.71 2.62
CA TYR A 17 -12.46 4.78 3.72
C TYR A 17 -10.98 4.52 3.97
N LEU A 18 -10.57 4.63 5.24
CA LEU A 18 -9.23 4.24 5.68
C LEU A 18 -9.27 2.80 6.19
N VAL A 19 -8.35 1.97 5.69
CA VAL A 19 -8.11 0.61 6.18
C VAL A 19 -6.64 0.48 6.52
N SER A 20 -6.37 0.08 7.76
CA SER A 20 -5.02 -0.13 8.26
C SER A 20 -4.73 -1.61 8.39
N ARG A 21 -3.51 -1.99 8.04
CA ARG A 21 -2.94 -3.31 8.25
C ARG A 21 -1.80 -3.21 9.26
N ALA A 22 -1.84 -4.07 10.27
CA ALA A 22 -0.79 -4.19 11.26
C ALA A 22 0.55 -4.56 10.60
N THR A 23 1.65 -4.30 11.32
CA THR A 23 2.97 -4.63 10.80
C THR A 23 3.12 -6.12 10.51
N ALA A 24 3.78 -6.43 9.39
CA ALA A 24 4.19 -7.77 9.03
C ALA A 24 5.61 -7.74 8.45
N THR A 25 6.33 -8.85 8.61
CA THR A 25 7.65 -9.03 8.00
C THR A 25 7.56 -8.90 6.49
N LEU A 26 8.54 -8.23 5.89
CA LEU A 26 8.69 -8.20 4.45
C LEU A 26 8.79 -9.65 3.92
N PRO A 27 8.13 -9.97 2.79
CA PRO A 27 8.23 -11.30 2.19
C PRO A 27 9.69 -11.69 1.93
N ALA A 28 10.00 -12.98 1.96
CA ALA A 28 11.32 -13.51 1.67
C ALA A 28 11.37 -14.00 0.21
N THR A 29 11.82 -13.16 -0.73
CA THR A 29 11.88 -13.48 -2.17
C THR A 29 10.54 -13.94 -2.77
N ALA A 30 9.44 -13.39 -2.26
CA ALA A 30 8.08 -13.82 -2.60
C ALA A 30 7.12 -12.64 -2.71
N THR A 31 5.93 -12.90 -3.23
CA THR A 31 4.82 -11.96 -3.20
C THR A 31 3.95 -12.24 -1.97
N GLY A 32 3.71 -11.21 -1.15
CA GLY A 32 2.77 -11.23 -0.04
C GLY A 32 1.58 -10.31 -0.30
N ASN A 33 0.46 -10.56 0.38
CA ASN A 33 -0.72 -9.70 0.31
C ASN A 33 -0.66 -8.61 1.37
N ILE A 34 -1.06 -7.39 0.97
CA ILE A 34 -1.26 -6.25 1.88
C ILE A 34 -2.75 -6.10 2.17
N PHE A 35 -3.58 -6.07 1.14
CA PHE A 35 -5.02 -5.89 1.29
C PHE A 35 -5.77 -6.79 0.32
N THR A 36 -6.98 -7.21 0.70
CA THR A 36 -7.92 -7.91 -0.18
C THR A 36 -9.08 -6.99 -0.50
N VAL A 37 -9.34 -6.82 -1.80
CA VAL A 37 -10.47 -6.08 -2.37
C VAL A 37 -11.54 -7.10 -2.76
N SER A 38 -12.76 -6.91 -2.29
CA SER A 38 -13.90 -7.79 -2.55
C SER A 38 -15.15 -6.98 -2.88
N GLY A 39 -16.18 -7.63 -3.41
CA GLY A 39 -17.47 -6.99 -3.69
C GLY A 39 -17.52 -6.08 -4.91
N GLY A 40 -16.39 -5.84 -5.59
CA GLY A 40 -16.32 -5.07 -6.84
C GLY A 40 -15.04 -4.25 -6.95
N ARG A 41 -15.04 -3.27 -7.85
CA ARG A 41 -13.92 -2.34 -8.07
C ARG A 41 -13.83 -1.28 -6.98
N ILE A 42 -12.61 -0.82 -6.74
CA ILE A 42 -12.31 0.34 -5.90
C ILE A 42 -11.41 1.32 -6.63
N LEU A 43 -11.49 2.59 -6.22
CA LEU A 43 -10.46 3.57 -6.48
C LEU A 43 -9.51 3.60 -5.29
N ILE A 44 -8.24 3.24 -5.52
CA ILE A 44 -7.16 3.49 -4.57
C ILE A 44 -6.84 4.98 -4.63
N VAL A 45 -6.99 5.67 -3.51
CA VAL A 45 -6.68 7.10 -3.36
C VAL A 45 -5.27 7.28 -2.82
N SER A 46 -4.89 6.46 -1.83
CA SER A 46 -3.55 6.47 -1.24
C SER A 46 -3.22 5.08 -0.70
N LEU A 47 -1.98 4.63 -0.88
CA LEU A 47 -1.43 3.46 -0.21
C LEU A 47 -0.03 3.83 0.31
N VAL A 48 0.13 3.80 1.62
CA VAL A 48 1.39 4.15 2.29
C VAL A 48 1.75 3.05 3.27
N GLY A 49 2.99 2.59 3.19
CA GLY A 49 3.64 1.71 4.15
C GLY A 49 4.60 2.49 5.03
N GLU A 50 4.77 2.08 6.27
CA GLU A 50 5.79 2.61 7.18
C GLU A 50 6.62 1.45 7.75
N VAL A 51 7.94 1.56 7.61
CA VAL A 51 8.89 0.60 8.19
C VAL A 51 8.82 0.70 9.71
N THR A 52 8.49 -0.42 10.35
CA THR A 52 8.37 -0.56 11.82
C THR A 52 9.48 -1.40 12.43
N THR A 53 10.19 -2.18 11.61
CA THR A 53 11.45 -2.85 11.96
C THR A 53 12.42 -2.55 10.84
N ALA A 54 13.61 -2.04 11.21
CA ALA A 54 14.60 -1.59 10.23
C ALA A 54 14.96 -2.70 9.24
N VAL A 55 15.09 -2.34 7.98
CA VAL A 55 15.59 -3.23 6.93
C VAL A 55 17.11 -3.24 7.01
N GLN A 56 17.70 -4.42 7.13
CA GLN A 56 19.15 -4.59 7.15
C GLN A 56 19.85 -4.04 5.89
N ASN A 57 21.15 -3.77 6.01
CA ASN A 57 21.99 -3.35 4.89
C ASN A 57 22.33 -4.55 3.97
N GLN A 58 21.39 -4.91 3.10
CA GLN A 58 21.52 -5.96 2.10
C GLN A 58 20.70 -5.56 0.87
N ALA A 59 21.19 -5.89 -0.32
CA ALA A 59 20.49 -5.66 -1.59
C ALA A 59 19.08 -6.28 -1.57
N CYS A 60 18.07 -5.42 -1.47
CA CYS A 60 16.66 -5.79 -1.53
C CYS A 60 15.89 -4.65 -2.21
N THR A 61 14.99 -5.03 -3.11
CA THR A 61 14.01 -4.11 -3.68
C THR A 61 12.61 -4.43 -3.18
N VAL A 62 11.70 -3.47 -3.27
CA VAL A 62 10.27 -3.60 -3.03
C VAL A 62 9.51 -3.11 -4.27
N ALA A 63 8.53 -3.89 -4.71
CA ALA A 63 7.57 -3.53 -5.75
C ALA A 63 6.15 -3.73 -5.22
N ILE A 64 5.22 -2.87 -5.64
CA ILE A 64 3.82 -2.95 -5.26
C ILE A 64 2.99 -3.38 -6.48
N GLY A 65 2.33 -4.52 -6.31
CA GLY A 65 1.59 -5.18 -7.36
C GLY A 65 0.10 -5.22 -7.10
N TYR A 66 -0.63 -5.72 -8.09
CA TYR A 66 -2.04 -6.02 -8.01
C TYR A 66 -2.33 -7.39 -8.64
N ALA A 67 -3.09 -8.23 -7.93
CA ALA A 67 -3.52 -9.54 -8.39
C ALA A 67 -5.06 -9.59 -8.42
N PRO A 68 -5.70 -9.33 -9.58
CA PRO A 68 -7.16 -9.41 -9.67
C PRO A 68 -7.62 -10.87 -9.54
N THR A 69 -8.84 -11.05 -9.03
CA THR A 69 -9.50 -12.38 -8.95
C THR A 69 -9.80 -12.96 -10.33
N VAL A 70 -10.01 -12.10 -11.32
CA VAL A 70 -10.22 -12.45 -12.73
C VAL A 70 -9.18 -11.71 -13.56
N GLY A 71 -8.45 -12.45 -14.41
CA GLY A 71 -7.39 -11.91 -15.25
C GLY A 71 -5.98 -12.17 -14.69
N THR A 72 -5.00 -11.44 -15.23
CA THR A 72 -3.59 -11.65 -14.92
C THR A 72 -3.08 -10.59 -13.94
N GLY A 73 -2.49 -11.03 -12.83
CA GLY A 73 -1.84 -10.14 -11.88
C GLY A 73 -0.50 -9.59 -12.38
N SER A 74 -0.07 -8.49 -11.77
CA SER A 74 1.23 -7.88 -12.02
C SER A 74 1.86 -7.45 -10.70
N THR A 75 3.11 -7.88 -10.46
CA THR A 75 3.88 -7.53 -9.26
C THR A 75 4.34 -6.06 -9.24
N THR A 76 4.08 -5.30 -10.31
CA THR A 76 4.52 -3.92 -10.47
C THR A 76 3.40 -2.97 -10.90
N ALA A 77 2.13 -3.39 -10.79
CA ALA A 77 0.97 -2.61 -11.25
C ALA A 77 0.85 -1.24 -10.57
N LEU A 78 1.20 -1.14 -9.29
CA LEU A 78 1.05 0.06 -8.47
C LEU A 78 2.39 0.74 -8.18
N GLY A 79 3.50 0.11 -8.53
CA GLY A 79 4.84 0.67 -8.44
C GLY A 79 5.88 -0.40 -8.81
N THR A 80 6.80 -0.07 -9.70
CA THR A 80 7.92 -0.96 -10.06
C THR A 80 8.94 -1.02 -8.91
N ALA A 81 9.93 -1.89 -9.05
CA ALA A 81 10.90 -2.18 -8.00
C ALA A 81 11.77 -0.95 -7.65
N SER A 82 11.86 -0.66 -6.35
CA SER A 82 12.76 0.34 -5.77
C SER A 82 13.60 -0.24 -4.64
N SER A 83 14.80 0.29 -4.45
CA SER A 83 15.68 -0.10 -3.35
C SER A 83 15.02 0.17 -1.99
N VAL A 84 15.14 -0.77 -1.06
CA VAL A 84 14.75 -0.62 0.35
C VAL A 84 15.91 -0.94 1.31
N ILE A 85 17.14 -0.90 0.79
CA ILE A 85 18.36 -1.24 1.52
C ILE A 85 18.55 -0.28 2.69
N ALA A 86 18.91 -0.82 3.86
CA ALA A 86 19.24 -0.05 5.05
C ALA A 86 18.14 0.95 5.49
N ALA A 87 16.87 0.64 5.21
CA ALA A 87 15.75 1.49 5.57
C ALA A 87 15.53 1.50 7.11
N PRO A 88 15.74 2.64 7.80
CA PRO A 88 15.44 2.73 9.23
C PRO A 88 13.93 2.67 9.52
N ILE A 89 13.59 2.53 10.81
CA ILE A 89 12.21 2.69 11.28
C ILE A 89 11.71 4.10 10.92
N GLY A 90 10.46 4.20 10.47
CA GLY A 90 9.85 5.45 10.00
C GLY A 90 10.09 5.76 8.52
N THR A 91 10.87 4.94 7.80
CA THR A 91 10.92 5.03 6.33
C THR A 91 9.56 4.74 5.74
N HIS A 92 9.08 5.66 4.90
CA HIS A 92 7.80 5.51 4.22
C HIS A 92 7.97 4.88 2.83
N VAL A 93 7.01 4.03 2.46
CA VAL A 93 6.90 3.37 1.17
C VAL A 93 5.57 3.78 0.54
N GLY A 94 5.58 4.30 -0.69
CA GLY A 94 4.38 4.79 -1.38
C GLY A 94 4.23 4.20 -2.77
N ILE A 95 2.99 4.01 -3.21
CA ILE A 95 2.71 3.62 -4.60
C ILE A 95 3.02 4.76 -5.58
N ASN A 96 3.37 4.39 -6.81
CA ASN A 96 3.60 5.30 -7.92
C ASN A 96 3.28 4.60 -9.24
N PRO A 97 1.99 4.43 -9.58
CA PRO A 97 1.59 3.68 -10.78
C PRO A 97 2.24 4.24 -12.04
N GLY A 98 2.82 3.35 -12.85
CA GLY A 98 3.58 3.73 -14.06
C GLY A 98 5.05 4.11 -13.81
N SER A 99 5.52 4.12 -12.56
CA SER A 99 6.89 4.41 -12.18
C SER A 99 7.35 3.55 -11.01
N ALA A 100 8.55 3.81 -10.49
CA ALA A 100 9.11 3.08 -9.36
C ALA A 100 8.42 3.45 -8.05
N THR A 101 8.20 2.45 -7.19
CA THR A 101 7.67 2.62 -5.84
C THR A 101 8.49 3.69 -5.10
N VAL A 102 7.85 4.62 -4.41
CA VAL A 102 8.58 5.64 -3.66
C VAL A 102 9.06 5.03 -2.34
N VAL A 103 10.35 5.09 -2.05
CA VAL A 103 10.93 4.68 -0.76
C VAL A 103 11.74 5.85 -0.22
N ASP A 104 11.28 6.47 0.86
CA ASP A 104 11.92 7.66 1.44
C ASP A 104 13.11 7.29 2.35
N LEU A 105 14.16 6.78 1.70
CA LEU A 105 15.43 6.43 2.37
C LEU A 105 16.24 7.68 2.78
N ALA A 106 15.95 8.84 2.21
CA ALA A 106 16.76 10.04 2.42
C ALA A 106 16.30 10.89 3.60
N THR A 107 14.99 11.13 3.74
CA THR A 107 14.47 12.13 4.69
C THR A 107 13.62 11.55 5.80
N GLN A 108 12.96 10.42 5.54
CA GLN A 108 11.94 9.83 6.42
C GLN A 108 10.82 10.83 6.78
N ALA A 109 10.68 11.90 5.98
CA ALA A 109 9.68 12.94 6.15
C ALA A 109 8.32 12.52 5.58
N GLY A 110 8.28 11.48 4.74
CA GLY A 110 7.06 10.92 4.20
C GLY A 110 7.16 10.61 2.70
N VAL A 111 6.04 10.16 2.13
CA VAL A 111 5.90 9.95 0.69
C VAL A 111 4.74 10.79 0.16
N ALA A 112 4.89 11.33 -1.04
CA ALA A 112 3.78 11.90 -1.76
C ALA A 112 2.80 10.78 -2.12
N THR A 113 1.52 10.99 -1.84
CA THR A 113 0.46 10.11 -2.34
C THR A 113 0.21 10.44 -3.82
N PRO A 114 -0.19 9.47 -4.65
CA PRO A 114 -0.46 9.72 -6.07
C PRO A 114 -1.41 10.90 -6.27
N ALA A 115 -1.11 11.77 -7.23
CA ALA A 115 -1.99 12.90 -7.58
C ALA A 115 -3.31 12.44 -8.24
N GLY A 116 -3.38 11.17 -8.68
CA GLY A 116 -4.55 10.57 -9.30
C GLY A 116 -5.01 9.32 -8.57
N ARG A 117 -6.30 8.97 -8.73
CA ARG A 117 -6.89 7.74 -8.20
C ARG A 117 -6.62 6.58 -9.15
N PHE A 118 -6.33 5.41 -8.62
CA PHE A 118 -6.07 4.21 -9.42
C PHE A 118 -7.23 3.21 -9.29
N LEU A 119 -7.87 2.89 -10.42
CA LEU A 119 -8.97 1.93 -10.45
C LEU A 119 -8.42 0.50 -10.44
N VAL A 120 -8.92 -0.35 -9.55
CA VAL A 120 -8.60 -1.78 -9.50
C VAL A 120 -9.86 -2.62 -9.34
N ASP A 121 -9.85 -3.82 -9.94
CA ASP A 121 -10.92 -4.83 -9.80
C ASP A 121 -10.90 -5.52 -8.45
N ALA A 122 -11.84 -6.43 -8.15
CA ALA A 122 -11.72 -7.28 -6.97
C ALA A 122 -10.45 -8.16 -7.07
N GLY A 123 -9.68 -8.28 -5.99
CA GLY A 123 -8.32 -8.82 -6.05
C GLY A 123 -7.53 -8.61 -4.77
N SER A 124 -6.21 -8.68 -4.88
CA SER A 124 -5.28 -8.41 -3.79
C SER A 124 -4.28 -7.33 -4.18
N VAL A 125 -4.09 -6.37 -3.28
CA VAL A 125 -2.94 -5.46 -3.31
C VAL A 125 -1.75 -6.22 -2.73
N THR A 126 -0.63 -6.24 -3.43
CA THR A 126 0.49 -7.13 -3.11
C THR A 126 1.81 -6.37 -2.96
N ILE A 127 2.73 -6.97 -2.22
CA ILE A 127 4.12 -6.53 -2.08
C ILE A 127 5.03 -7.67 -2.53
N THR A 128 6.03 -7.35 -3.36
CA THR A 128 7.07 -8.30 -3.77
C THR A 128 8.44 -7.75 -3.39
N THR A 129 9.29 -8.61 -2.82
CA THR A 129 10.68 -8.27 -2.48
C THR A 129 11.66 -9.14 -3.25
N SER A 130 12.83 -8.59 -3.58
CA SER A 130 13.85 -9.33 -4.35
C SER A 130 14.77 -10.21 -3.50
N ALA A 131 14.75 -10.08 -2.17
CA ALA A 131 15.66 -10.76 -1.26
C ALA A 131 15.05 -10.91 0.14
N THR A 132 15.52 -11.90 0.90
CA THR A 132 15.18 -12.09 2.31
C THR A 132 15.86 -11.03 3.17
N ASN A 133 15.08 -10.31 3.96
CA ASN A 133 15.56 -9.28 4.88
C ASN A 133 14.78 -9.32 6.21
N THR A 134 15.20 -8.50 7.17
CA THR A 134 14.66 -8.44 8.55
C THR A 134 13.56 -7.40 8.76
N GLY A 135 13.24 -6.60 7.73
CA GLY A 135 12.33 -5.48 7.88
C GLY A 135 10.88 -5.88 8.02
N SER A 136 10.09 -5.01 8.62
CA SER A 136 8.63 -5.16 8.75
C SER A 136 7.92 -3.85 8.48
N VAL A 137 6.75 -3.91 7.84
CA VAL A 137 6.01 -2.73 7.36
C VAL A 137 4.53 -2.83 7.75
N LYS A 138 3.98 -1.77 8.35
CA LYS A 138 2.54 -1.57 8.50
C LYS A 138 2.01 -0.78 7.30
N TRP A 139 0.73 -0.92 6.95
CA TRP A 139 0.17 -0.28 5.75
C TRP A 139 -1.14 0.43 6.04
N ASP A 140 -1.34 1.57 5.39
CA ASP A 140 -2.57 2.34 5.41
C ASP A 140 -3.04 2.56 3.97
N LEU A 141 -4.30 2.21 3.71
CA LEU A 141 -4.98 2.42 2.43
C LEU A 141 -6.16 3.35 2.61
N ILE A 142 -6.24 4.39 1.77
CA ILE A 142 -7.46 5.16 1.55
C ILE A 142 -8.06 4.74 0.22
N TYR A 143 -9.34 4.34 0.24
CA TYR A 143 -10.06 3.94 -0.96
C TYR A 143 -11.48 4.49 -1.04
N VAL A 144 -12.01 4.57 -2.25
CA VAL A 144 -13.43 4.85 -2.53
C VAL A 144 -14.01 3.65 -3.28
N PRO A 145 -15.13 3.06 -2.82
CA PRO A 145 -15.84 2.05 -3.59
C PRO A 145 -16.23 2.60 -4.96
N TYR A 146 -15.87 1.92 -6.04
CA TYR A 146 -16.35 2.27 -7.38
C TYR A 146 -17.68 1.56 -7.66
N ASP A 147 -17.76 0.28 -7.29
CA ASP A 147 -18.99 -0.50 -7.32
C ASP A 147 -19.66 -0.55 -5.94
N VAL A 148 -20.99 -0.66 -5.92
CA VAL A 148 -21.75 -0.81 -4.67
C VAL A 148 -21.39 -2.14 -4.00
N GLY A 149 -21.06 -2.08 -2.72
CA GLY A 149 -20.66 -3.25 -1.94
C GLY A 149 -19.16 -3.59 -2.02
N ALA A 150 -18.37 -2.82 -2.78
CA ALA A 150 -16.93 -3.00 -2.79
C ALA A 150 -16.29 -2.61 -1.44
N ALA A 151 -15.45 -3.49 -0.92
CA ALA A 151 -14.83 -3.35 0.39
C ALA A 151 -13.37 -3.82 0.38
N VAL A 152 -12.59 -3.27 1.31
CA VAL A 152 -11.20 -3.66 1.52
C VAL A 152 -10.96 -4.13 2.94
N VAL A 153 -10.21 -5.22 3.09
CA VAL A 153 -9.78 -5.77 4.37
C VAL A 153 -8.28 -6.00 4.36
N ALA A 154 -7.61 -5.82 5.51
CA ALA A 154 -6.21 -6.18 5.69
C ALA A 154 -6.00 -7.69 5.50
N ALA A 155 -4.93 -8.06 4.79
CA ALA A 155 -4.60 -9.45 4.47
C ALA A 155 -3.59 -10.10 5.42
#